data_AF-A0A0F9NRR8-F1
#
_entry.id   AF-A0A0F9NRR8-F1
#
_cell.length_a   1.000
_cell.length_b   1.000
_cell.length_c   1.000
_cell.angle_alpha   90.00
_cell.angle_beta   90.00
_cell.angle_gamma   90.00
#
_symmetry.space_group_name_H-M   'P 1'
#
loop_
_entity.id
_entity.type
_entity.pdbx_description
1 polymer ?
#
loop_
_entity_poly.entity_id
_entity_poly.type
_entity_poly.pdbx_seq_one_letter_code
_entity_poly.pdbx_strand_id
1 'polypeptide(L)' 'MFYYDDPEDYPEELHDRAERFRDPWGNSALHPGKRTLPCPTCGEPNRLTAKDVAKGYQCDQCADNAEGIGAEY' A
#
# COMPACT_ATOMS: atom_id res chain seq x y z
N MET A 1 -25.52 -11.90 5.67
CA MET A 1 -24.54 -10.83 5.48
C MET A 1 -24.66 -9.96 6.72
N PHE A 2 -23.72 -10.08 7.68
CA PHE A 2 -23.79 -9.33 8.93
C PHE A 2 -23.40 -7.88 8.62
N TYR A 3 -24.39 -7.03 8.41
CA TYR A 3 -24.20 -5.59 8.48
C TYR A 3 -24.04 -5.26 9.97
N TYR A 4 -22.80 -5.03 10.39
CA TYR A 4 -22.53 -4.47 11.71
C TYR A 4 -23.03 -3.02 11.68
N ASP A 5 -24.22 -2.82 12.25
CA ASP A 5 -24.95 -1.54 12.35
C ASP A 5 -24.31 -0.60 13.41
N ASP A 6 -23.31 -1.10 14.15
CA ASP A 6 -22.66 -0.41 15.26
C ASP A 6 -21.18 -0.07 14.94
N PRO A 7 -20.81 1.23 14.84
CA PRO A 7 -19.46 1.66 14.55
C PRO A 7 -18.46 1.41 15.69
N GLU A 8 -18.90 1.03 16.90
CA GLU A 8 -18.00 0.68 18.02
C GLU A 8 -17.43 -0.75 17.92
N ASP A 9 -17.93 -1.59 16.99
CA ASP A 9 -17.49 -2.99 16.81
C ASP A 9 -16.53 -3.17 15.61
N TYR A 10 -16.02 -2.08 15.02
CA TYR A 10 -14.94 -2.16 14.04
C TYR A 10 -13.61 -2.44 14.77
N PRO A 11 -12.90 -3.55 14.47
CA PRO A 11 -11.63 -3.84 15.11
C PRO A 11 -10.65 -2.68 14.88
N GLU A 12 -9.98 -2.21 15.94
CA GLU A 12 -8.99 -1.11 15.87
C GLU A 12 -7.93 -1.37 14.79
N GLU A 13 -7.53 -2.63 14.60
CA GLU A 13 -6.61 -3.08 13.55
C GLU A 13 -7.07 -2.72 12.13
N LEU A 14 -8.39 -2.73 11.86
CA LEU A 14 -8.93 -2.33 10.55
C LEU A 14 -8.89 -0.81 10.37
N HIS A 15 -9.10 -0.04 11.45
CA HIS A 15 -9.01 1.41 11.45
C HIS A 15 -7.55 1.87 11.22
N ASP A 16 -6.62 1.28 11.96
CA ASP A 16 -5.18 1.53 11.80
C ASP A 16 -4.69 1.23 10.38
N ARG A 17 -5.16 0.12 9.80
CA ARG A 17 -4.85 -0.23 8.41
C ARG A 17 -5.42 0.80 7.44
N ALA A 18 -6.66 1.24 7.67
CA ALA A 18 -7.35 2.22 6.84
C ALA A 18 -6.62 3.56 6.77
N GLU A 19 -6.02 4.00 7.88
CA GLU A 19 -5.27 5.26 7.95
C GLU A 19 -3.82 5.12 7.48
N ARG A 20 -3.21 3.95 7.63
CA ARG A 20 -1.78 3.73 7.35
C ARG A 20 -1.46 3.61 5.86
N PHE A 21 -2.33 3.00 5.08
CA PHE A 21 -2.06 2.63 3.69
C PHE A 21 -2.95 3.38 2.69
N ARG A 22 -2.44 3.59 1.46
CA ARG A 22 -3.23 4.22 0.40
C ARG A 22 -4.40 3.34 -0.04
N ASP A 23 -4.13 2.04 -0.13
CA ASP A 23 -5.13 1.04 -0.49
C ASP A 23 -5.16 -0.01 0.63
N PRO A 24 -5.90 0.28 1.71
CA PRO A 24 -5.93 -0.56 2.90
C PRO A 24 -6.49 -1.94 2.67
N TRP A 25 -7.16 -2.21 1.54
CA TRP A 25 -7.75 -3.53 1.28
C TRP A 25 -7.21 -4.19 0.03
N GLY A 26 -6.46 -3.48 -0.81
CA GLY A 26 -5.71 -4.07 -1.92
C GLY A 26 -4.29 -4.49 -1.55
N ASN A 27 -3.50 -4.71 -2.61
CA ASN A 27 -2.17 -5.32 -2.52
C ASN A 27 -1.05 -4.31 -2.27
N SER A 28 -1.36 -3.01 -2.27
CA SER A 28 -0.35 -1.96 -2.14
C SER A 28 0.04 -1.72 -0.68
N ALA A 29 1.31 -1.95 -0.35
CA ALA A 29 1.88 -1.56 0.93
C ALA A 29 2.27 -0.07 1.01
N LEU A 30 1.98 0.73 -0.03
CA LEU A 30 2.38 2.13 -0.10
C LEU A 30 1.50 3.01 0.78
N HIS A 31 2.13 4.01 1.41
CA HIS A 31 1.44 4.98 2.24
C HIS A 31 0.64 5.98 1.40
N PRO A 32 -0.41 6.59 1.97
CA PRO A 32 -1.11 7.70 1.32
C PRO A 32 -0.19 8.92 1.24
N GLY A 33 -0.40 9.75 0.21
CA GLY A 33 0.33 10.99 0.02
C GLY A 33 0.75 11.25 -1.43
N LYS A 34 1.40 12.41 -1.64
CA LYS A 34 1.88 12.81 -2.95
C LYS A 34 3.10 11.97 -3.36
N ARG A 35 3.03 11.37 -4.54
CA ARG A 35 4.16 10.64 -5.13
C ARG A 35 4.99 11.58 -5.97
N THR A 36 6.21 11.83 -5.52
CA THR A 36 7.17 12.71 -6.22
C THR A 36 8.54 12.08 -6.34
N LEU A 37 8.77 10.95 -5.66
CA LEU A 37 10.08 10.30 -5.62
C LEU A 37 10.11 9.09 -6.54
N PRO A 38 11.25 8.82 -7.17
CA PRO A 38 11.42 7.64 -8.01
C PRO A 38 11.45 6.36 -7.19
N CYS A 39 11.08 5.24 -7.80
CA CYS A 39 11.31 3.93 -7.22
C CYS A 39 12.81 3.61 -7.23
N PRO A 40 13.42 3.17 -6.11
CA PRO A 40 14.84 2.83 -6.08
C PRO A 40 15.19 1.58 -6.89
N THR A 41 14.21 0.69 -7.13
CA THR A 41 14.41 -0.58 -7.84
C THR A 41 14.37 -0.41 -9.37
N CYS A 42 13.32 0.23 -9.90
CA CYS A 42 13.15 0.40 -11.35
C CYS A 42 13.49 1.81 -11.87
N GLY A 43 13.70 2.79 -11.00
CA GLY A 43 14.02 4.17 -11.36
C GLY A 43 12.82 4.99 -11.87
N GLU A 44 11.63 4.41 -11.99
CA GLU A 44 10.46 5.13 -12.50
C GLU A 44 10.10 6.33 -11.60
N PRO A 45 9.89 7.53 -12.17
CA PRO A 45 9.59 8.74 -11.42
C PRO A 45 8.17 8.71 -10.82
N ASN A 46 7.97 9.51 -9.75
CA ASN A 46 6.65 9.72 -9.14
C ASN A 46 5.93 8.44 -8.69
N ARG A 47 6.67 7.45 -8.19
CA ARG A 47 6.11 6.19 -7.68
C ARG A 47 5.95 6.16 -6.17
N LEU A 48 6.81 6.85 -5.44
CA LEU A 48 6.89 6.78 -3.98
C LEU A 48 6.64 8.12 -3.31
N THR A 49 6.09 8.05 -2.10
CA THR A 49 6.07 9.18 -1.16
C THR A 49 7.40 9.26 -0.41
N ALA A 50 7.65 10.39 0.28
CA ALA A 50 8.81 10.52 1.16
C ALA A 50 8.80 9.47 2.29
N LYS A 51 7.62 9.10 2.80
CA LYS A 51 7.46 8.10 3.86
C LYS A 51 7.82 6.69 3.37
N ASP A 52 7.43 6.36 2.13
CA ASP A 52 7.77 5.08 1.51
C ASP A 52 9.29 4.95 1.32
N VAL A 53 9.94 6.01 0.81
CA VAL A 53 11.40 6.03 0.62
C VAL A 53 12.14 5.95 1.96
N ALA A 54 11.69 6.68 2.99
CA ALA A 54 12.29 6.62 4.32
C ALA A 54 12.21 5.22 4.95
N LYS A 55 11.20 4.42 4.57
CA LYS A 55 11.03 3.02 4.99
C LYS A 55 11.70 2.01 4.06
N GLY A 56 12.34 2.46 2.97
CA GLY A 56 13.01 1.59 2.01
C GLY A 56 12.07 0.78 1.12
N TYR A 57 10.85 1.27 0.89
CA TYR A 57 9.87 0.56 0.06
C TYR A 57 10.17 0.69 -1.44
N GLN A 58 9.74 -0.31 -2.20
CA GLN A 58 9.70 -0.29 -3.66
C GLN A 58 8.27 -0.05 -4.17
N CYS A 59 8.12 0.31 -5.46
CA CYS A 59 6.78 0.52 -6.04
C CYS A 59 5.99 -0.78 -6.18
N ASP A 60 4.66 -0.67 -6.31
CA ASP A 60 3.75 -1.82 -6.42
C ASP A 60 4.20 -2.81 -7.50
N GLN A 61 4.51 -2.33 -8.72
CA GLN A 61 4.96 -3.21 -9.80
C GLN A 61 6.25 -4.00 -9.45
N CYS A 62 7.21 -3.37 -8.77
CA CYS A 62 8.41 -4.07 -8.34
C CYS A 62 8.12 -5.04 -7.20
N ALA A 63 7.18 -4.70 -6.29
CA ALA A 63 6.70 -5.59 -5.24
C ALA A 63 6.01 -6.81 -5.83
N ASP A 64 5.03 -6.60 -6.70
CA ASP A 64 4.29 -7.64 -7.40
C ASP A 64 5.24 -8.61 -8.12
N ASN A 65 6.21 -8.09 -8.89
CA ASN A 65 7.22 -8.91 -9.57
C ASN A 65 8.11 -9.70 -8.60
N ALA A 66 8.48 -9.11 -7.46
CA ALA A 66 9.32 -9.77 -6.46
C ALA A 66 8.53 -10.84 -5.68
N GLU A 67 7.23 -10.64 -5.49
CA GLU A 67 6.31 -11.56 -4.84
C GLU A 67 5.79 -12.65 -5.79
N GLY A 68 5.99 -12.49 -7.11
CA GLY A 68 5.49 -13.40 -8.14
C GLY A 68 4.01 -13.19 -8.49
N ILE A 69 3.40 -12.10 -8.00
CA ILE A 69 2.03 -11.71 -8.29
C ILE A 69 2.03 -11.06 -9.68
N GLY A 70 1.57 -11.77 -10.70
CA GLY A 70 1.59 -11.32 -12.10
C GLY A 70 2.27 -12.29 -13.08
N ALA A 71 2.83 -13.40 -12.58
CA ALA A 71 3.36 -14.49 -13.40
C ALA A 71 2.38 -15.68 -13.53
N GLU A 72 1.06 -15.40 -13.54
CA GLU A 72 0.05 -16.42 -13.84
C GLU A 72 -0.41 -16.29 -15.31
N TYR A 73 0.09 -17.24 -16.11
CA TYR A 73 -0.27 -17.72 -17.46
C TYR A 73 -1.51 -17.14 -18.16
#